data_AF-A0A7W1E9G8-F1
#
_entry.id   AF-A0A7W1E9G8-F1
#
_cell.length_a   1.000
_cell.length_b   1.000
_cell.length_c   1.000
_cell.angle_alpha   90.00
_cell.angle_beta   90.00
_cell.angle_gamma   90.00
#
_symmetry.space_group_name_H-M   'P 1'
#
loop_
_entity.id
_entity.type
_entity.pdbx_description
1 polymer ?
#
loop_
_entity_poly.entity_id
_entity_poly.type
_entity_poly.pdbx_seq_one_letter_code
_entity_poly.pdbx_strand_id
1 'polypeptide(L)'
;HVMGIWNAEVRRLNGFTRAIAQNFMGGQVFRSATWEQAINYMERAVAEEPNRIAHRIDLAEVYWDSGHKDKARIEFETVLKLPSADIPDAGYKVRAREALRKL
;
A
#
# COMPACT_ATOMS: atom_id res chain seq x y z
N HIS A 1 -9.88 12.85 -20.61
CA HIS A 1 -8.54 12.61 -21.18
C HIS A 1 -7.53 12.37 -20.06
N VAL A 2 -7.67 11.28 -19.28
CA VAL A 2 -6.70 10.87 -18.21
C VAL A 2 -6.64 9.33 -18.10
N MET A 3 -6.75 8.62 -19.24
CA MET A 3 -6.53 7.17 -19.31
C MET A 3 -5.23 6.80 -20.04
N GLY A 4 -4.49 7.79 -20.54
CA GLY A 4 -3.21 7.59 -21.22
C GLY A 4 -2.02 7.44 -20.28
N ILE A 5 -2.05 8.08 -19.11
CA ILE A 5 -0.91 8.09 -18.17
C ILE A 5 -0.92 6.86 -17.24
N TRP A 6 -2.10 6.28 -16.97
CA TRP A 6 -2.19 5.03 -16.19
C TRP A 6 -1.60 3.81 -16.93
N ASN A 7 -1.40 3.87 -18.24
CA ASN A 7 -0.85 2.75 -19.03
C ASN A 7 0.69 2.67 -19.05
N ALA A 8 1.40 3.67 -18.52
CA ALA A 8 2.87 3.61 -18.39
C ALA A 8 3.29 2.90 -17.09
N GLU A 9 2.60 3.15 -15.97
CA GLU A 9 2.82 2.45 -14.69
C GLU A 9 2.37 0.98 -14.72
N VAL A 10 1.35 0.64 -15.52
CA VAL A 10 0.79 -0.72 -15.57
C VAL A 10 1.74 -1.76 -16.17
N ARG A 11 2.76 -1.35 -16.93
CA ARG A 11 3.82 -2.28 -17.37
C ARG A 11 4.75 -2.72 -16.23
N ARG A 12 4.94 -1.89 -15.20
CA ARG A 12 5.64 -2.27 -13.97
C ARG A 12 4.73 -3.09 -13.05
N LEU A 13 3.43 -2.77 -13.03
CA LEU A 13 2.44 -3.52 -12.25
C LEU A 13 2.20 -4.93 -12.81
N ASN A 14 2.18 -5.16 -14.13
CA ASN A 14 2.04 -6.52 -14.68
C ASN A 14 3.21 -7.47 -14.35
N GLY A 15 4.39 -6.94 -14.02
CA GLY A 15 5.51 -7.69 -13.47
C GLY A 15 5.43 -7.86 -11.95
N PHE A 16 5.02 -6.82 -11.23
CA PHE A 16 4.84 -6.82 -9.78
C PHE A 16 3.73 -7.78 -9.34
N THR A 17 2.55 -7.76 -9.98
CA THR A 17 1.45 -8.68 -9.66
C THR A 17 1.82 -10.12 -10.00
N ARG A 18 2.61 -10.34 -11.06
CA ARG A 18 3.09 -11.68 -11.46
C ARG A 18 4.18 -12.20 -10.53
N ALA A 19 5.08 -11.33 -10.07
CA ALA A 19 6.08 -11.64 -9.06
C ALA A 19 5.43 -11.95 -7.70
N ILE A 20 4.46 -11.15 -7.27
CA ILE A 20 3.66 -11.43 -6.06
C ILE A 20 2.90 -12.75 -6.20
N ALA A 21 2.24 -13.00 -7.34
CA ALA A 21 1.52 -14.25 -7.57
C ALA A 21 2.43 -15.48 -7.61
N GLN A 22 3.63 -15.37 -8.22
CA GLN A 22 4.64 -16.44 -8.20
C GLN A 22 5.24 -16.65 -6.81
N ASN A 23 5.44 -15.59 -6.03
CA ASN A 23 5.99 -15.64 -4.68
C ASN A 23 4.99 -16.14 -3.63
N PHE A 24 3.69 -15.92 -3.82
CA PHE A 24 2.66 -16.43 -2.92
C PHE A 24 2.52 -17.96 -2.95
N MET A 25 2.93 -18.61 -4.05
CA MET A 25 2.82 -20.06 -4.24
C MET A 25 4.08 -20.86 -3.84
N GLY A 26 5.22 -20.22 -3.53
CA GLY A 26 6.49 -20.94 -3.33
C GLY A 26 7.33 -20.49 -2.13
N GLY A 27 7.14 -21.12 -0.96
CA GLY A 27 8.15 -21.17 0.11
C GLY A 27 8.09 -20.05 1.16
N GLN A 28 7.96 -20.44 2.43
CA GLN A 28 7.96 -19.52 3.60
C GLN A 28 9.18 -18.59 3.66
N VAL A 29 10.34 -18.99 3.13
CA VAL A 29 11.58 -18.20 3.12
C VAL A 29 11.50 -17.00 2.18
N PHE A 30 10.72 -17.09 1.09
CA PHE A 30 10.57 -15.99 0.13
C PHE A 30 9.57 -14.93 0.61
N ARG A 31 8.57 -15.30 1.43
CA ARG A 31 7.58 -14.34 1.94
C ARG A 31 8.24 -13.18 2.68
N SER A 32 9.15 -13.43 3.62
CA SER A 32 9.81 -12.37 4.39
C SER A 32 10.61 -11.41 3.51
N ALA A 33 11.41 -11.94 2.58
CA ALA A 33 12.19 -11.13 1.63
C ALA A 33 11.29 -10.30 0.70
N THR A 34 10.13 -10.83 0.32
CA THR A 34 9.17 -10.12 -0.54
C THR A 34 8.41 -9.02 0.20
N TRP A 35 8.14 -9.21 1.49
CA TRP A 35 7.52 -8.18 2.32
C TRP A 35 8.46 -7.00 2.53
N GLU A 36 9.74 -7.24 2.84
CA GLU A 36 10.72 -6.16 2.98
C GLU A 36 10.87 -5.35 1.68
N GLN A 37 10.90 -6.02 0.52
CA GLN A 37 10.94 -5.34 -0.78
C GLN A 37 9.67 -4.52 -1.06
N ALA A 38 8.49 -5.08 -0.73
CA ALA A 38 7.22 -4.37 -0.88
C ALA A 38 7.14 -3.14 0.03
N ILE A 39 7.57 -3.27 1.29
CA ILE A 39 7.67 -2.17 2.25
C ILE A 39 8.59 -1.08 1.69
N ASN A 40 9.80 -1.42 1.26
CA ASN A 40 10.75 -0.44 0.72
C ASN A 40 10.18 0.30 -0.49
N TYR A 41 9.51 -0.41 -1.39
CA TYR A 41 8.90 0.20 -2.57
C TYR A 41 7.76 1.16 -2.19
N MET A 42 6.90 0.77 -1.23
CA MET A 42 5.80 1.61 -0.75
C MET A 42 6.29 2.81 0.07
N GLU A 43 7.32 2.65 0.91
CA GLU A 43 7.93 3.76 1.64
C GLU A 43 8.48 4.82 0.69
N ARG A 44 9.10 4.41 -0.42
CA ARG A 44 9.55 5.33 -1.47
C ARG A 44 8.38 6.05 -2.15
N ALA A 45 7.29 5.34 -2.46
CA ALA A 45 6.10 5.97 -3.04
C ALA A 45 5.48 7.01 -2.10
N VAL A 46 5.43 6.73 -0.80
CA VAL A 46 4.97 7.69 0.22
C VAL A 46 5.97 8.85 0.39
N ALA A 47 7.27 8.61 0.26
CA ALA A 47 8.28 9.67 0.31
C ALA A 47 8.18 10.63 -0.88
N GLU A 48 7.85 10.11 -2.07
CA GLU A 48 7.64 10.91 -3.28
C GLU A 48 6.35 11.72 -3.21
N GLU A 49 5.24 11.12 -2.74
CA GLU A 49 3.94 11.78 -2.61
C GLU A 49 3.35 11.64 -1.20
N PRO A 50 3.87 12.37 -0.20
CA PRO A 50 3.52 12.18 1.21
C PRO A 50 2.09 12.56 1.57
N ASN A 51 1.41 13.31 0.71
CA ASN A 51 0.02 13.73 0.93
C ASN A 51 -0.99 12.83 0.21
N ARG A 52 -0.53 11.83 -0.55
CA ARG A 52 -1.42 10.95 -1.29
C ARG A 52 -1.94 9.82 -0.40
N ILE A 53 -3.23 9.88 -0.10
CA ILE A 53 -3.91 8.93 0.78
C ILE A 53 -3.81 7.49 0.26
N ALA A 54 -3.88 7.29 -1.05
CA ALA A 54 -3.78 5.97 -1.67
C ALA A 54 -2.46 5.25 -1.31
N HIS A 55 -1.30 5.90 -1.50
CA HIS A 55 0.01 5.30 -1.21
C HIS A 55 0.19 4.98 0.27
N ARG A 56 -0.34 5.83 1.16
CA ARG A 56 -0.28 5.56 2.60
C ARG A 56 -1.17 4.40 3.02
N ILE A 57 -2.34 4.23 2.42
CA ILE A 57 -3.17 3.03 2.65
C ILE A 57 -2.45 1.78 2.17
N ASP A 58 -1.87 1.81 0.97
CA ASP A 58 -1.19 0.64 0.42
C ASP A 58 0.00 0.24 1.32
N LEU A 59 0.77 1.23 1.82
CA LEU A 59 1.84 0.99 2.79
C LEU A 59 1.30 0.42 4.11
N ALA A 60 0.19 0.95 4.63
CA ALA A 60 -0.42 0.47 5.88
C ALA A 60 -0.90 -0.98 5.77
N GLU A 61 -1.48 -1.37 4.63
CA GLU A 61 -1.92 -2.74 4.36
C GLU A 61 -0.72 -3.70 4.21
N VAL A 62 0.34 -3.29 3.50
CA VAL A 62 1.58 -4.07 3.43
C VAL A 62 2.21 -4.26 4.81
N TYR A 63 2.21 -3.24 5.67
CA TYR A 63 2.67 -3.37 7.05
C TYR A 63 1.80 -4.31 7.87
N TRP A 64 0.49 -4.27 7.69
CA TRP A 64 -0.43 -5.18 8.36
C TRP A 64 -0.16 -6.63 7.97
N ASP A 65 -0.11 -6.92 6.67
CA ASP A 65 0.03 -8.28 6.13
C ASP A 65 1.41 -8.90 6.42
N SER A 66 2.43 -8.06 6.53
CA SER A 66 3.78 -8.46 6.93
C SER A 66 3.97 -8.60 8.45
N GLY A 67 2.93 -8.32 9.25
CA GLY A 67 2.95 -8.45 10.71
C GLY A 67 3.46 -7.23 11.47
N HIS A 68 3.84 -6.15 10.77
CA HIS A 68 4.29 -4.88 11.35
C HIS A 68 3.11 -4.01 11.80
N LYS A 69 2.29 -4.54 12.70
CA LYS A 69 1.03 -3.94 13.17
C LYS A 69 1.19 -2.51 13.71
N ASP A 70 2.26 -2.23 14.46
CA ASP A 70 2.50 -0.89 15.01
C ASP A 70 2.72 0.15 13.90
N LYS A 71 3.49 -0.21 12.87
CA LYS A 71 3.73 0.65 11.70
C LYS A 71 2.46 0.83 10.87
N ALA A 72 1.68 -0.24 10.69
CA ALA A 72 0.39 -0.19 10.00
C ALA A 72 -0.56 0.80 10.68
N ARG A 73 -0.66 0.74 12.02
CA ARG A 73 -1.49 1.67 12.82
C ARG A 73 -1.12 3.13 12.56
N ILE A 74 0.17 3.46 12.58
CA ILE A 74 0.66 4.83 12.36
C ILE A 74 0.24 5.35 10.98
N GLU A 75 0.38 4.54 9.93
CA GLU A 75 0.00 4.95 8.58
C GLU A 75 -1.52 5.09 8.43
N PHE A 76 -2.32 4.17 8.99
CA PHE A 76 -3.78 4.29 8.98
C PHE A 76 -4.25 5.55 9.73
N GLU A 77 -3.65 5.87 10.88
CA GLU A 77 -3.97 7.11 11.60
C GLU A 77 -3.59 8.35 10.79
N THR A 78 -2.46 8.31 10.07
CA THR A 78 -2.01 9.41 9.22
C THR A 78 -2.98 9.64 8.06
N VAL A 79 -3.47 8.57 7.43
CA VAL A 79 -4.52 8.62 6.39
C VAL A 79 -5.78 9.33 6.89
N LEU A 80 -6.18 9.10 8.14
CA LEU A 80 -7.35 9.78 8.72
C LEU A 80 -7.13 11.28 8.97
N LYS A 81 -5.89 11.69 9.21
CA LYS A 81 -5.50 13.09 9.47
C LYS A 81 -5.30 13.90 8.18
N LEU A 82 -4.95 13.26 7.07
CA LEU A 82 -4.74 13.96 5.80
C LEU A 82 -6.05 14.57 5.27
N PRO A 83 -6.01 15.76 4.64
CA PRO A 83 -7.18 16.33 3.98
C PRO A 83 -7.62 15.41 2.85
N SER A 84 -8.94 15.19 2.72
CA SER A 84 -9.49 14.50 1.54
C SER A 84 -9.45 15.49 0.38
N ALA A 85 -8.48 15.33 -0.51
CA ALA A 85 -8.34 16.16 -1.69
C ALA A 85 -9.13 15.58 -2.88
N ASP A 86 -9.27 14.25 -2.91
CA ASP A 86 -9.90 13.53 -4.03
C ASP A 86 -11.09 12.66 -3.58
N ILE A 87 -12.03 12.44 -4.50
CA ILE A 87 -13.25 11.62 -4.28
C ILE A 87 -12.93 10.19 -3.76
N PRO A 88 -11.88 9.47 -4.21
CA PRO A 88 -11.51 8.15 -3.67
C PRO A 88 -11.08 8.17 -2.19
N ASP A 89 -10.67 9.32 -1.64
CA ASP A 89 -10.12 9.43 -0.28
C ASP A 89 -11.13 9.07 0.80
N ALA A 90 -12.42 9.24 0.53
CA ALA A 90 -13.48 8.86 1.47
C ALA A 90 -13.52 7.34 1.70
N GLY A 91 -13.38 6.55 0.64
CA GLY A 91 -13.35 5.08 0.72
C GLY A 91 -12.11 4.58 1.46
N TYR A 92 -10.96 5.18 1.18
CA TYR A 92 -9.72 4.88 1.89
C TYR A 92 -9.82 5.18 3.38
N LYS A 93 -10.34 6.34 3.78
CA LYS A 93 -10.53 6.66 5.20
C LYS A 93 -11.49 5.72 5.93
N VAL A 94 -12.50 5.17 5.24
CA VAL A 94 -13.37 4.13 5.82
C VAL A 94 -12.57 2.85 6.05
N ARG A 95 -11.81 2.38 5.05
CA ARG A 95 -10.94 1.20 5.19
C ARG A 95 -9.93 1.35 6.32
N ALA A 96 -9.26 2.50 6.42
CA ALA A 96 -8.33 2.80 7.51
C ALA A 96 -9.01 2.71 8.89
N ARG A 97 -10.22 3.25 9.03
CA ARG A 97 -11.02 3.13 10.27
C ARG A 97 -11.36 1.68 10.61
N GLU A 98 -11.74 0.88 9.62
CA GLU A 98 -12.07 -0.52 9.83
C GLU A 98 -10.84 -1.36 10.19
N ALA A 99 -9.71 -1.11 9.52
CA ALA A 99 -8.44 -1.75 9.83
C ALA A 99 -8.01 -1.46 11.27
N LEU A 100 -8.04 -0.18 11.69
CA LEU A 100 -7.70 0.21 13.07
C LEU A 100 -8.56 -0.48 14.13
N ARG A 101 -9.83 -0.81 13.84
CA ARG A 101 -10.70 -1.56 14.77
C ARG A 101 -10.32 -3.02 14.92
N LYS A 102 -9.65 -3.60 13.93
CA LYS A 102 -9.24 -5.01 13.91
C LYS A 102 -7.83 -5.23 14.47
N LEU A 103 -7.08 -4.13 14.69
CA LEU A 103 -5.62 -4.08 14.91
C LEU A 103 -5.24 -4.32 16.37
#